data_AF-A0A922XP07-F1
#
_entry.id   AF-A0A922XP07-F1
#
_cell.length_a   1.000
_cell.length_b   1.000
_cell.length_c   1.000
_cell.angle_alpha   90.00
_cell.angle_beta   90.00
_cell.angle_gamma   90.00
#
_symmetry.space_group_name_H-M   'P 1'
#
loop_
_entity.id
_entity.type
_entity.pdbx_description
1 polymer ?
#
loop_
_entity_poly.entity_id
_entity_poly.type
_entity_poly.pdbx_seq_one_letter_code
_entity_poly.pdbx_strand_id
1 'polypeptide(L)'
;EVPPPPDMAERVRATRKHFDFSIRWKGDKLGVLEMRRHYSNYFKGTPDFKPFRTRLVEAPTEKEVHEILDEIVDVYSTIVV
;
A
#
# COMPACT_ATOMS: atom_id res chain seq x y z
N GLU A 1 -14.25 -0.88 -24.39
CA GLU A 1 -14.56 -1.82 -23.30
C GLU A 1 -13.87 -1.32 -22.04
N VAL A 2 -14.51 -1.41 -20.87
CA VAL A 2 -13.92 -0.92 -19.60
C VAL A 2 -13.09 -2.05 -18.99
N PRO A 3 -11.81 -1.84 -18.65
CA PRO A 3 -10.99 -2.88 -18.04
C PRO A 3 -11.57 -3.29 -16.68
N PRO A 4 -11.34 -4.54 -16.24
CA PRO A 4 -11.79 -4.99 -14.94
C PRO A 4 -11.17 -4.13 -13.82
N PRO A 5 -11.84 -4.04 -12.66
CA PRO A 5 -11.26 -3.42 -11.48
C PRO A 5 -9.92 -4.07 -11.12
N PRO A 6 -8.95 -3.31 -10.58
CA PRO A 6 -7.64 -3.84 -10.27
C PRO A 6 -7.69 -4.83 -9.10
N ASP A 7 -6.94 -5.93 -9.24
CA ASP A 7 -6.75 -6.91 -8.18
C ASP A 7 -5.86 -6.36 -7.05
N MET A 8 -5.71 -7.14 -5.97
CA MET A 8 -4.89 -6.70 -4.83
C MET A 8 -3.42 -6.51 -5.20
N ALA A 9 -2.87 -7.40 -6.03
CA ALA A 9 -1.48 -7.32 -6.46
C ALA A 9 -1.22 -6.06 -7.30
N GLU A 10 -2.15 -5.68 -8.18
CA GLU A 10 -2.13 -4.45 -8.96
C GLU A 10 -2.19 -3.21 -8.07
N ARG A 11 -3.06 -3.20 -7.07
CA ARG A 11 -3.17 -2.10 -6.09
C ARG A 11 -1.89 -1.94 -5.29
N VAL A 12 -1.29 -3.05 -4.82
CA VAL A 12 0.00 -3.02 -4.11
C VAL A 12 1.12 -2.54 -5.04
N ARG A 13 1.21 -3.05 -6.27
CA ARG A 13 2.21 -2.58 -7.25
C ARG A 13 2.11 -1.08 -7.50
N ALA A 14 0.89 -0.56 -7.67
CA ALA A 14 0.66 0.87 -7.86
C ALA A 14 1.05 1.70 -6.62
N THR A 15 0.73 1.18 -5.42
CA THR A 15 1.09 1.82 -4.14
C THR A 15 2.61 1.85 -3.95
N ARG A 16 3.29 0.72 -4.16
CA ARG A 16 4.75 0.58 -4.04
C ARG A 16 5.47 1.51 -5.00
N LYS A 17 5.04 1.58 -6.26
CA LYS A 17 5.59 2.51 -7.24
C LYS A 17 5.48 3.97 -6.79
N HIS A 18 4.31 4.40 -6.31
CA HIS A 18 4.13 5.76 -5.81
C HIS A 18 4.98 6.02 -4.56
N PHE A 19 5.03 5.06 -3.65
CA PHE A 19 5.86 5.11 -2.45
C PHE A 19 7.34 5.30 -2.80
N ASP A 20 7.90 4.46 -3.68
CA ASP A 20 9.30 4.53 -4.13
C ASP A 20 9.64 5.88 -4.77
N PHE A 21 8.71 6.43 -5.57
CA PHE A 21 8.87 7.79 -6.09
C PHE A 21 8.87 8.82 -4.96
N SER A 22 7.96 8.72 -4.00
CA SER A 22 7.93 9.62 -2.84
C SER A 22 9.26 9.63 -2.09
N ILE A 23 9.84 8.45 -1.84
CA ILE A 23 11.14 8.28 -1.19
C ILE A 23 12.26 8.89 -2.04
N ARG A 24 12.35 8.51 -3.32
CA ARG A 24 13.40 8.98 -4.24
C ARG A 24 13.46 10.50 -4.35
N TRP A 25 12.31 11.16 -4.35
CA TRP A 25 12.22 12.60 -4.57
C TRP A 25 12.23 13.44 -3.29
N LYS A 26 11.68 12.91 -2.18
CA LYS A 26 11.52 13.66 -0.93
C LYS A 26 12.49 13.23 0.19
N GLY A 27 13.16 12.10 0.02
CA GLY A 27 13.94 11.43 1.05
C GLY A 27 13.07 10.63 2.03
N ASP A 28 13.69 9.72 2.77
CA ASP A 28 13.02 8.65 3.53
C ASP A 28 11.91 9.18 4.45
N LYS A 29 12.24 10.14 5.32
CA LYS A 29 11.32 10.63 6.34
C LYS A 29 10.09 11.32 5.75
N LEU A 30 10.30 12.24 4.82
CA LEU A 30 9.21 13.00 4.21
C LEU A 30 8.43 12.13 3.24
N GLY A 31 9.11 11.24 2.50
CA GLY A 31 8.50 10.31 1.57
C GLY A 31 7.52 9.36 2.25
N VAL A 32 7.89 8.80 3.41
CA VAL A 32 7.01 7.97 4.25
C VAL A 32 5.83 8.77 4.79
N LEU A 33 6.08 9.94 5.39
CA LEU A 33 5.03 10.73 6.03
C LEU A 33 3.93 11.16 5.05
N GLU A 34 4.34 11.59 3.86
CA GLU A 34 3.43 12.06 2.81
C GLU A 34 2.55 10.94 2.25
N MET A 35 3.03 9.69 2.27
CA MET A 35 2.28 8.54 1.76
C MET A 35 1.11 8.11 2.65
N ARG A 36 1.11 8.49 3.92
CA ARG A 36 0.10 8.07 4.92
C ARG A 36 -1.34 8.36 4.52
N ARG A 37 -1.60 9.53 3.93
CA ARG A 37 -2.95 9.93 3.49
C ARG A 37 -3.42 9.19 2.23
N HIS A 38 -2.51 8.57 1.48
CA HIS A 38 -2.82 7.97 0.19
C HIS A 38 -3.26 6.50 0.30
N TYR A 39 -2.87 5.78 1.36
CA TYR A 39 -3.21 4.36 1.53
C TYR A 39 -4.72 4.07 1.50
N SER A 40 -5.55 4.95 2.10
CA SER A 40 -7.01 4.78 2.07
C SER A 40 -7.58 4.77 0.64
N ASN A 41 -6.96 5.46 -0.30
CA ASN A 41 -7.44 5.55 -1.68
C ASN A 41 -7.08 4.28 -2.47
N TYR A 42 -5.87 3.75 -2.29
CA TYR A 42 -5.42 2.54 -2.98
C TYR A 42 -6.23 1.30 -2.60
N PHE A 43 -6.56 1.18 -1.31
CA PHE A 43 -7.20 -0.01 -0.76
C PHE A 43 -8.68 0.21 -0.43
N LYS A 44 -9.29 1.24 -1.01
CA LYS A 44 -10.72 1.51 -0.86
C LYS A 44 -11.55 0.30 -1.29
N GLY A 45 -12.52 -0.08 -0.46
CA GLY A 45 -13.43 -1.21 -0.71
C GLY A 45 -12.85 -2.57 -0.36
N THR A 46 -11.64 -2.63 0.20
CA THR A 46 -11.01 -3.89 0.61
C THR A 46 -11.56 -4.32 1.98
N PRO A 47 -12.14 -5.53 2.10
CA PRO A 47 -12.58 -6.09 3.39
C PRO A 47 -11.42 -6.19 4.38
N ASP A 48 -11.67 -5.92 5.66
CA ASP A 48 -10.70 -6.07 6.76
C ASP A 48 -9.35 -5.34 6.57
N PHE A 49 -9.31 -4.26 5.78
CA PHE A 49 -8.07 -3.52 5.53
C PHE A 49 -7.64 -2.56 6.67
N LYS A 50 -8.53 -2.30 7.64
CA LYS A 50 -8.28 -1.33 8.72
C LYS A 50 -6.96 -1.60 9.49
N PRO A 51 -6.62 -2.84 9.89
CA PRO A 51 -5.37 -3.14 10.60
C PRO A 51 -4.13 -2.84 9.76
N PHE A 52 -4.14 -3.23 8.48
CA PHE A 52 -3.05 -2.93 7.54
C PHE A 52 -2.86 -1.43 7.34
N ARG A 53 -3.97 -0.68 7.17
CA ARG A 53 -3.91 0.77 7.06
C ARG A 53 -3.27 1.41 8.28
N THR A 54 -3.67 1.01 9.49
CA THR A 54 -3.10 1.53 10.74
C THR A 54 -1.58 1.31 10.77
N ARG A 55 -1.13 0.09 10.46
CA ARG A 55 0.31 -0.23 10.40
C ARG A 55 1.04 0.61 9.34
N LEU A 56 0.47 0.76 8.15
CA LEU A 56 1.07 1.58 7.08
C LEU A 56 1.20 3.06 7.47
N VAL A 57 0.24 3.62 8.22
CA VAL A 57 0.33 5.02 8.67
C VAL A 57 1.24 5.21 9.88
N GLU A 58 1.51 4.16 10.64
CA GLU A 58 2.40 4.19 11.81
C GLU A 58 3.85 3.82 11.46
N ALA A 59 4.08 3.14 10.33
CA ALA A 59 5.40 2.73 9.88
C ALA A 59 6.40 3.92 9.87
N PRO A 60 7.55 3.80 10.55
CA PRO A 60 8.60 4.81 10.61
C PRO A 60 9.62 4.69 9.47
N THR A 61 9.73 3.54 8.80
CA THR A 61 10.78 3.28 7.81
C THR A 61 10.24 2.80 6.47
N GLU A 62 11.05 3.00 5.42
CA GLU A 62 10.77 2.46 4.08
C GLU A 62 10.58 0.94 4.10
N LYS A 63 11.49 0.26 4.81
CA LYS A 63 11.49 -1.19 4.94
C LYS A 63 10.18 -1.72 5.53
N GLU A 64 9.70 -1.13 6.64
CA GLU A 64 8.46 -1.56 7.27
C GLU A 64 7.25 -1.36 6.37
N VAL A 65 7.20 -0.26 5.60
CA VAL A 65 6.13 -0.05 4.61
C VAL A 65 6.14 -1.18 3.57
N HIS A 66 7.31 -1.51 3.04
CA HIS A 66 7.45 -2.58 2.05
C HIS A 66 7.05 -3.95 2.60
N GLU A 67 7.45 -4.29 3.83
CA GLU A 67 7.08 -5.54 4.49
C GLU A 67 5.55 -5.65 4.69
N ILE A 68 4.90 -4.54 5.08
CA ILE A 68 3.43 -4.52 5.20
C ILE A 68 2.76 -4.68 3.83
N LEU A 69 3.31 -4.05 2.79
CA LEU A 69 2.78 -4.20 1.42
C LEU A 69 2.90 -5.63 0.90
N ASP A 70 3.98 -6.33 1.22
CA ASP A 70 4.15 -7.75 0.86
C ASP A 70 3.16 -8.64 1.61
N GLU A 71 2.99 -8.42 2.92
CA GLU A 71 1.99 -9.15 3.72
C GLU A 71 0.56 -8.96 3.18
N ILE A 72 0.21 -7.75 2.71
CA ILE A 72 -1.08 -7.51 2.06
C ILE A 72 -1.24 -8.37 0.81
N VAL A 73 -0.20 -8.53 -0.02
CA VAL A 73 -0.30 -9.41 -1.20
C VAL A 73 -0.57 -10.85 -0.76
N ASP A 74 0.18 -11.36 0.21
CA ASP A 74 0.09 -12.76 0.64
C ASP A 74 -1.27 -13.09 1.27
N VAL A 75 -1.75 -12.22 2.16
CA VAL A 75 -3.03 -12.41 2.86
C VAL A 75 -4.19 -12.42 1.86
N TYR A 76 -4.24 -11.46 0.94
CA TYR A 76 -5.34 -11.36 -0.01
C TYR A 76 -5.16 -12.28 -1.23
N SER A 77 -3.98 -12.83 -1.48
CA SER A 77 -3.78 -13.91 -2.45
C SER A 77 -4.35 -15.24 -1.96
N THR A 78 -4.43 -15.43 -0.64
CA THR A 78 -4.96 -16.66 -0.02
C THR A 78 -6.48 -16.60 0.17
N ILE A 79 -7.05 -15.40 0.25
CA ILE A 79 -8.49 -15.19 0.27
C ILE A 79 -9.00 -15.36 -1.16
N VAL A 80 -9.35 -16.59 -1.52
CA VAL A 80 -10.18 -16.86 -2.70
C VAL A 80 -11.56 -16.27 -2.40
N VAL A 81 -11.85 -15.09 -2.95
CA VAL A 81 -13.21 -14.52 -2.98
C VAL A 81 -13.94 -15.05 -4.21
#